data_AF-A0A3D4H2P0-F1
#
_entry.id   AF-A0A3D4H2P0-F1
#
_cell.length_a   1.000
_cell.length_b   1.000
_cell.length_c   1.000
_cell.angle_alpha   90.00
_cell.angle_beta   90.00
_cell.angle_gamma   90.00
#
_symmetry.space_group_name_H-M   'P 1'
#
loop_
_entity.id
_entity.type
_entity.pdbx_description
1 polymer ?
#
loop_
_entity_poly.entity_id
_entity_poly.type
_entity_poly.pdbx_seq_one_letter_code
_entity_poly.pdbx_strand_id
1 'polypeptide(L)'
;MAEISLSYAPERIELGRVFRIVLEVVDKQFPVTPSLPPGVNLVDRTNPEKPGETIFYLKASQVIRNAVFRFDGNTDGIEIQLDCLDRAGILERREQGEIRLPRRWPLWENVDELKSSRS
;
A
#
# COMPACT_ATOMS: atom_id res chain seq x y z
N MET A 1 16.57 -16.35 -10.16
CA MET A 1 15.47 -16.54 -9.19
C MET A 1 15.26 -15.19 -8.52
N ALA A 2 14.04 -14.66 -8.61
CA ALA A 2 13.57 -13.28 -8.42
C ALA A 2 14.63 -12.21 -8.06
N GLU A 3 15.01 -11.39 -9.04
CA GLU A 3 15.93 -10.25 -8.88
C GLU A 3 15.16 -8.93 -8.54
N ILE A 4 13.89 -9.01 -8.16
CA ILE A 4 13.12 -7.94 -7.50
C ILE A 4 12.48 -8.56 -6.26
N SER A 5 12.57 -7.90 -5.10
CA SER A 5 11.98 -8.39 -3.85
C SER A 5 11.11 -7.32 -3.18
N LEU A 6 10.11 -7.77 -2.42
CA LEU A 6 9.27 -6.88 -1.63
C LEU A 6 10.01 -6.49 -0.35
N SER A 7 10.38 -5.21 -0.25
CA SER A 7 10.93 -4.63 0.99
C SER A 7 9.79 -4.23 1.94
N TYR A 8 8.72 -3.64 1.41
CA TYR A 8 7.57 -3.22 2.21
C TYR A 8 6.27 -3.18 1.40
N ALA A 9 5.20 -3.73 1.97
CA ALA A 9 3.82 -3.45 1.61
C ALA A 9 3.01 -3.15 2.87
N PRO A 10 1.99 -2.29 2.80
CA PRO A 10 1.08 -2.11 3.92
C PRO A 10 0.24 -3.38 4.10
N GLU A 11 -0.07 -3.75 5.33
CA GLU A 11 -0.98 -4.87 5.61
C GLU A 11 -2.41 -4.62 5.11
N ARG A 12 -2.76 -3.35 4.89
CA ARG A 12 -4.07 -2.91 4.43
C ARG A 12 -4.01 -1.54 3.77
N ILE A 13 -4.90 -1.31 2.81
CA ILE A 13 -5.02 -0.04 2.11
C ILE A 13 -6.34 0.62 2.52
N GLU A 14 -6.26 1.88 2.92
CA GLU A 14 -7.43 2.68 3.28
C GLU A 14 -7.88 3.51 2.08
N LEU A 15 -9.16 3.41 1.73
CA LEU A 15 -9.74 4.08 0.59
C LEU A 15 -9.47 5.59 0.61
N GLY A 16 -9.06 6.15 -0.53
CA GLY A 16 -8.80 7.59 -0.68
C GLY A 16 -7.48 8.07 -0.09
N ARG A 17 -6.69 7.19 0.56
CA ARG A 17 -5.38 7.54 1.10
C ARG A 17 -4.25 7.09 0.17
N VAL A 18 -3.17 7.87 0.21
CA VAL A 18 -1.91 7.48 -0.42
C VAL A 18 -1.23 6.45 0.47
N PHE A 19 -0.77 5.37 -0.13
CA PHE A 19 0.03 4.34 0.51
C PHE A 19 1.26 4.06 -0.36
N ARG A 20 2.25 3.35 0.20
CA ARG A 20 3.47 3.01 -0.53
C ARG A 20 3.73 1.52 -0.58
N ILE A 21 4.26 1.04 -1.69
CA ILE A 21 4.90 -0.26 -1.83
C ILE A 21 6.37 -0.01 -2.15
N VAL A 22 7.27 -0.68 -1.44
CA VAL A 22 8.72 -0.55 -1.62
C VAL A 22 9.26 -1.87 -2.13
N LEU A 23 9.92 -1.82 -3.29
CA LEU A 23 10.63 -2.95 -3.86
C LEU A 23 12.13 -2.69 -3.76
N GLU A 24 12.89 -3.74 -3.47
CA GLU A 24 14.33 -3.74 -3.65
C GLU A 24 14.64 -4.30 -5.04
N VAL A 25 15.40 -3.53 -5.82
CA VAL A 25 15.64 -3.79 -7.24
C VAL A 25 17.14 -3.86 -7.49
N VAL A 26 17.61 -4.95 -8.08
CA VAL A 26 19.01 -5.09 -8.49
C VAL A 26 19.25 -4.49 -9.89
N ASP A 27 20.50 -4.14 -10.20
CA ASP A 27 20.90 -3.42 -11.43
C ASP A 27 20.34 -3.98 -12.74
N LYS A 28 20.10 -5.29 -12.82
CA LYS A 28 19.68 -5.96 -14.07
C LYS A 28 18.18 -5.89 -14.32
N GLN A 29 17.39 -5.29 -13.43
CA GLN A 29 15.93 -5.44 -13.41
C GLN A 29 15.13 -4.22 -13.84
N PHE A 30 15.82 -3.27 -14.45
CA PHE A 30 15.22 -2.02 -14.92
C PHE A 30 14.71 -2.09 -16.36
N PRO A 31 13.58 -1.43 -16.67
CA PRO A 31 12.72 -0.66 -15.75
C PRO A 31 11.66 -1.53 -15.06
N VAL A 32 11.30 -1.21 -13.82
CA VAL A 32 10.18 -1.87 -13.12
C VAL A 32 8.85 -1.17 -13.46
N THR A 33 7.90 -1.96 -13.97
CA THR A 33 6.59 -1.48 -14.40
C THR A 33 5.48 -2.07 -13.52
N PRO A 34 4.66 -1.24 -12.86
CA PRO A 34 3.54 -1.72 -12.07
C PRO A 34 2.31 -1.99 -12.95
N SER A 35 1.73 -3.18 -12.80
CA SER A 35 0.40 -3.55 -13.25
C SER A 35 -0.55 -3.47 -12.05
N LEU A 36 -1.40 -2.44 -12.06
CA LEU A 36 -2.25 -2.08 -10.92
C LEU A 36 -3.68 -2.61 -11.08
N PRO A 37 -4.35 -2.98 -9.99
CA PRO A 37 -5.75 -3.39 -10.03
C PRO A 37 -6.67 -2.21 -10.40
N PRO A 38 -7.84 -2.47 -11.03
CA PRO A 38 -8.80 -1.43 -11.37
C PRO A 38 -9.19 -0.59 -10.15
N GLY A 39 -9.20 0.73 -10.29
CA GLY A 39 -9.51 1.64 -9.18
C GLY A 39 -8.32 1.93 -8.26
N VAL A 40 -7.10 1.50 -8.61
CA VAL A 40 -5.87 1.97 -7.99
C VAL A 40 -5.02 2.73 -9.01
N ASN A 41 -4.53 3.90 -8.61
CA ASN A 41 -3.73 4.77 -9.46
C ASN A 41 -2.33 4.97 -8.88
N LEU A 42 -1.34 5.04 -9.76
CA LEU A 42 0.02 5.49 -9.43
C LEU A 42 0.00 7.02 -9.25
N VAL A 43 0.40 7.46 -8.06
CA VAL A 43 0.50 8.89 -7.70
C VAL A 43 1.90 9.40 -8.02
N ASP A 44 2.92 8.66 -7.58
CA ASP A 44 4.32 9.00 -7.79
C ASP A 44 5.20 7.75 -7.64
N ARG A 45 6.46 7.82 -8.09
CA ARG A 45 7.47 6.78 -7.82
C ARG A 45 8.87 7.36 -7.75
N THR A 46 9.73 6.76 -6.92
CA THR A 46 11.17 7.03 -6.98
C THR A 46 11.74 6.51 -8.30
N ASN A 47 12.94 6.97 -8.68
CA ASN A 47 13.54 6.66 -9.97
C ASN A 47 13.63 5.14 -10.19
N PRO A 48 12.83 4.57 -11.10
CA PRO A 48 12.70 3.13 -11.29
C PRO A 48 13.79 2.58 -12.23
N GLU A 49 14.85 3.35 -12.52
CA GLU A 49 15.98 2.98 -13.37
C GLU A 49 17.30 2.95 -12.58
N LYS A 50 17.24 2.97 -11.25
CA LYS A 50 18.41 2.95 -10.36
C LYS A 50 18.36 1.78 -9.37
N PRO A 51 19.48 1.06 -9.16
CA PRO A 51 19.57 -0.01 -8.17
C PRO A 51 19.19 0.48 -6.77
N GLY A 52 18.63 -0.44 -5.98
CA GLY A 52 18.21 -0.20 -4.60
C GLY A 52 16.70 -0.11 -4.46
N GLU A 53 16.24 0.74 -3.55
CA GLU A 53 14.82 0.84 -3.22
C GLU A 53 14.04 1.68 -4.25
N THR A 54 13.07 1.03 -4.90
CA THR A 54 12.04 1.70 -5.70
C THR A 54 10.74 1.77 -4.91
N ILE A 55 10.27 2.98 -4.63
CA ILE A 55 9.07 3.27 -3.85
C ILE A 55 7.97 3.69 -4.82
N PHE A 56 6.84 2.99 -4.78
CA PHE A 56 5.62 3.33 -5.52
C PHE A 56 4.62 3.95 -4.57
N TYR A 57 4.23 5.19 -4.81
CA TYR A 57 3.13 5.87 -4.10
C TYR A 57 1.84 5.67 -4.87
N LEU A 58 0.86 5.04 -4.25
CA LEU A 58 -0.38 4.58 -4.87
C LEU A 58 -1.59 5.14 -4.12
N LYS A 59 -2.73 5.24 -4.81
CA LYS A 59 -4.00 5.64 -4.19
C LYS A 59 -5.16 4.82 -4.76
N ALA A 60 -5.92 4.21 -3.86
CA ALA A 60 -7.16 3.49 -4.20
C ALA A 60 -8.36 4.45 -4.21
N SER A 61 -9.18 4.39 -5.24
CA SER A 61 -10.44 5.13 -5.39
C SER A 61 -11.69 4.27 -5.23
N GLN A 62 -11.54 2.94 -5.11
CA GLN A 62 -12.64 2.00 -4.88
C GLN A 62 -12.27 0.97 -3.81
N VAL A 63 -13.30 0.41 -3.15
CA VAL A 63 -13.14 -0.75 -2.26
C VAL A 63 -12.87 -1.97 -3.13
N ILE A 64 -11.76 -2.65 -2.89
CA ILE A 64 -11.31 -3.81 -3.66
C ILE A 64 -10.81 -4.85 -2.66
N ARG A 65 -11.49 -6.00 -2.61
CA ARG A 65 -11.02 -7.15 -1.83
C ARG A 65 -10.09 -7.98 -2.69
N ASN A 66 -9.00 -8.48 -2.12
CA ASN A 66 -7.96 -9.26 -2.81
C ASN A 66 -7.40 -8.55 -4.05
N ALA A 67 -7.11 -7.26 -3.93
CA ALA A 67 -6.51 -6.47 -5.00
C ALA A 67 -5.10 -7.00 -5.30
N VAL A 68 -4.89 -7.44 -6.54
CA VAL A 68 -3.62 -8.01 -7.00
C VAL A 68 -2.76 -6.91 -7.62
N PHE A 69 -1.60 -6.67 -7.03
CA PHE A 69 -0.57 -5.75 -7.50
C PHE A 69 0.56 -6.56 -8.10
N ARG A 70 0.90 -6.30 -9.35
CA ARG A 70 2.02 -6.98 -10.01
C ARG A 70 3.08 -5.98 -10.43
N PHE A 71 4.33 -6.31 -10.20
CA PHE A 71 5.48 -5.48 -10.56
C PHE A 71 6.43 -6.31 -11.39
N ASP A 72 6.49 -6.00 -12.69
CA ASP A 72 7.30 -6.72 -13.66
C ASP A 72 8.59 -5.94 -13.93
N GLY A 73 9.71 -6.65 -13.97
CA GLY A 73 11.02 -6.15 -14.42
C GLY A 73 11.48 -6.87 -15.69
N ASN A 74 12.79 -7.07 -15.84
CA ASN A 74 13.36 -7.84 -16.95
C ASN A 74 13.27 -9.36 -16.75
N THR A 75 13.06 -9.83 -15.51
CA THR A 75 12.78 -11.25 -15.19
C THR A 75 11.37 -11.43 -14.62
N ASP A 76 11.10 -12.62 -14.04
CA ASP A 76 9.89 -12.90 -13.26
C ASP A 76 9.60 -11.77 -12.25
N GLY A 77 8.43 -11.15 -12.42
CA GLY A 77 7.93 -10.10 -11.55
C GLY A 77 7.43 -10.63 -10.20
N ILE A 78 7.07 -9.70 -9.31
CA ILE A 78 6.47 -9.99 -8.01
C ILE A 78 5.00 -9.64 -8.01
N GLU A 79 4.20 -10.49 -7.35
CA GLU A 79 2.78 -10.29 -7.14
C GLU A 79 2.48 -10.15 -5.65
N ILE A 80 1.62 -9.20 -5.30
CA ILE A 80 1.23 -8.88 -3.92
C ILE A 80 -0.28 -8.74 -3.89
N GLN A 81 -0.93 -9.44 -2.97
CA GLN A 81 -2.38 -9.36 -2.78
C GLN A 81 -2.69 -8.56 -1.51
N LEU A 82 -3.47 -7.49 -1.64
CA LEU A 82 -3.83 -6.60 -0.55
C LEU A 82 -5.32 -6.24 -0.61
N ASP A 83 -5.90 -5.88 0.53
CA ASP A 83 -7.26 -5.34 0.57
C ASP A 83 -7.26 -3.81 0.61
N CYS A 84 -8.04 -3.22 -0.30
CA CYS A 84 -8.40 -1.80 -0.31
C CYS A 84 -9.79 -1.66 0.31
N LEU A 85 -9.86 -1.16 1.55
CA LEU A 85 -11.09 -1.09 2.33
C LEU A 85 -11.44 0.36 2.67
N ASP A 86 -12.72 0.63 2.80
CA ASP A 86 -13.22 1.86 3.42
C ASP A 86 -13.27 1.70 4.96
N ARG A 87 -13.70 2.75 5.65
CA ARG A 87 -13.81 2.73 7.12
C ARG A 87 -14.73 1.60 7.61
N ALA A 88 -15.83 1.35 6.91
CA ALA A 88 -16.80 0.32 7.29
C ALA A 88 -16.18 -1.07 7.19
N GLY A 89 -15.52 -1.40 6.07
CA GLY A 89 -14.84 -2.67 5.88
C GLY A 89 -13.68 -2.90 6.85
N ILE A 90 -12.95 -1.83 7.23
CA ILE A 90 -11.91 -1.90 8.27
C ILE A 90 -12.53 -2.24 9.63
N LEU A 91 -13.66 -1.62 10.00
CA LEU A 91 -14.34 -1.90 11.27
C LEU A 91 -14.90 -3.32 11.30
N GLU A 92 -15.56 -3.77 10.22
CA GLU A 92 -16.09 -5.14 10.09
C GLU A 92 -15.00 -6.19 10.35
N ARG A 93 -13.84 -6.05 9.71
CA ARG A 93 -12.72 -6.98 9.91
C ARG A 93 -12.12 -6.93 11.31
N ARG A 94 -12.15 -5.76 11.96
CA ARG A 94 -11.71 -5.63 13.34
C ARG A 94 -12.68 -6.38 14.27
N GLU A 95 -13.97 -6.25 14.06
CA GLU A 95 -15.01 -6.95 14.81
C GLU A 95 -14.90 -8.47 14.64
N GLN A 96 -14.52 -8.91 13.45
CA GLN A 96 -14.24 -10.33 13.14
C GLN A 96 -12.89 -10.82 13.69
N GLY A 97 -12.07 -9.93 14.27
CA GLY A 97 -10.75 -10.26 14.81
C GLY A 97 -9.68 -10.51 13.74
N GLU A 98 -9.98 -10.30 12.47
CA GLU A 98 -9.06 -10.49 11.34
C GLU A 98 -7.97 -9.44 11.31
N ILE A 99 -8.26 -8.23 11.81
CA ILE A 99 -7.27 -7.14 11.87
C ILE A 99 -7.16 -6.54 13.26
N ARG A 100 -5.92 -6.17 13.62
CA ARG A 100 -5.65 -5.34 14.79
C ARG A 100 -5.48 -3.88 14.35
N LEU A 101 -6.25 -3.01 14.98
CA LEU A 101 -6.11 -1.57 14.77
C LEU A 101 -5.02 -1.01 15.70
N PRO A 102 -4.18 -0.08 15.22
CA PRO A 102 -3.19 0.58 16.05
C PRO A 102 -3.91 1.39 17.14
N ARG A 103 -3.20 1.64 18.24
CA ARG A 103 -3.76 2.33 19.42
C ARG A 103 -4.34 3.71 19.13
N ARG A 104 -3.89 4.40 18.07
CA ARG A 104 -4.36 5.74 17.65
C ARG A 104 -5.28 5.67 16.43
N TRP A 105 -6.21 4.72 16.41
CA TRP A 105 -7.17 4.58 15.33
C TRP A 105 -8.55 5.16 15.71
N PRO A 106 -9.22 5.90 14.80
CA PRO A 106 -8.73 6.33 13.50
C PRO A 106 -7.63 7.39 13.67
N LEU A 107 -6.58 7.36 12.85
CA LEU A 107 -5.57 8.44 12.71
C LEU A 107 -6.17 9.81 12.26
N TRP A 108 -7.49 9.98 12.36
CA TRP A 108 -8.30 11.02 11.76
C TRP A 108 -9.21 11.72 12.78
N GLU A 109 -9.17 11.37 14.07
CA GLU A 109 -9.80 12.26 15.05
C GLU A 109 -9.16 13.64 14.88
N ASN A 110 -9.98 14.66 14.64
CA ASN A 110 -9.53 16.05 14.58
C ASN A 110 -8.66 16.28 15.81
N VAL A 111 -7.37 16.51 15.60
CA VAL A 111 -6.40 16.70 16.69
C VAL A 111 -6.81 17.89 17.59
N ASP A 112 -7.67 18.78 17.09
CA ASP A 112 -8.30 19.86 17.84
C ASP A 112 -9.25 19.40 18.95
N GLU A 113 -9.98 18.29 18.82
CA GLU A 113 -10.90 17.84 19.89
C GLU A 113 -10.16 17.18 21.07
N LEU A 114 -8.96 16.64 20.86
CA LEU A 114 -8.15 16.02 21.92
C LEU A 114 -7.44 17.04 22.83
N LYS A 115 -7.43 18.34 22.49
CA LYS A 115 -6.89 19.40 23.36
C LYS A 115 -7.90 19.93 24.38
N SER A 116 -9.20 19.68 24.21
CA SER A 116 -10.23 20.19 25.14
C SER A 116 -10.52 19.26 26.34
N SER A 117 -10.05 18.01 26.34
CA SER A 117 -10.23 17.11 27.51
C SER A 117 -9.00 17.02 28.42
N ARG A 118 -8.10 18.00 28.37
CA ARG A 118 -7.13 18.27 29.43
C ARG A 118 -7.30 19.71 29.91
N SER A 119 -8.32 19.92 30.73
CA SER A 119 -8.33 20.96 31.76
C SER A 119 -8.54 20.27 33.10
#